data_AF-A0A934A4A3-F1
#
_entry.id   AF-A0A934A4A3-F1
#
_cell.length_a   1.000
_cell.length_b   1.000
_cell.length_c   1.000
_cell.angle_alpha   90.00
_cell.angle_beta   90.00
_cell.angle_gamma   90.00
#
_symmetry.space_group_name_H-M   'P 1'
#
loop_
_entity.id
_entity.type
_entity.pdbx_description
1 polymer ?
#
loop_
_entity_poly.entity_id
_entity_poly.type
_entity_poly.pdbx_seq_one_letter_code
_entity_poly.pdbx_strand_id
1 'polypeptide(L)'
;MEDFPSFQIVMLDIAMKRSSFTAIIPLYKLPPFLPLKDVQYLFHQRDNALKELQVLSKSIKIAYANGEIKPIKIKFVENIKDNYRDDSFLGQIKKDRFWGFLKINSTNNFSKEDVLKLCGDTLGEASFQDKVDIYIDLAIQEICKTIYDLILCSNISKPGSIQAQSINFFVNGKYRTNNTGMSGNLWEFFLKAKEDGWPPIDIIDTKIVWAWLNSIPDFKNGLSKAKIGRAIGALSYIMKPISNDETHSILIWALLGLEAIYCNGGGYKAQLIQKTDALFGKRETHKKMFGLMYDYRSRLIHGDIDFPYWHNPYDGSDEYERFHVELWRATAMAVNVLLASLQKMALSNISELKFKYIIN
;
A
#
# COMPACT_ATOMS: atom_id res chain seq x y z
N MET A 1 -4.97 14.32 -53.09
CA MET A 1 -4.91 13.82 -51.72
C MET A 1 -3.58 14.29 -51.17
N GLU A 2 -3.60 15.46 -50.54
CA GLU A 2 -2.39 16.07 -49.99
C GLU A 2 -2.05 15.42 -48.65
N ASP A 3 -0.79 15.03 -48.53
CA ASP A 3 -0.14 14.50 -47.35
C ASP A 3 -0.31 15.46 -46.15
N PHE A 4 -0.95 14.98 -45.09
CA PHE A 4 -1.02 15.63 -43.75
C PHE A 4 -0.01 15.06 -42.70
N PRO A 5 1.24 14.66 -43.00
CA PRO A 5 2.17 14.14 -41.99
C PRO A 5 2.77 15.24 -41.10
N SER A 6 2.65 16.53 -41.46
CA SER A 6 3.26 17.62 -40.70
C SER A 6 2.62 17.88 -39.32
N PHE A 7 1.31 17.65 -39.16
CA PHE A 7 0.62 17.94 -37.91
C PHE A 7 0.88 16.90 -36.82
N GLN A 8 0.98 15.61 -37.18
CA GLN A 8 1.28 14.55 -36.22
C GLN A 8 2.71 14.68 -35.65
N ILE A 9 3.69 15.01 -36.50
CA ILE A 9 5.09 15.18 -36.08
C ILE A 9 5.22 16.34 -35.09
N VAL A 10 4.55 17.47 -35.34
CA VAL A 10 4.57 18.63 -34.43
C VAL A 10 3.93 18.30 -33.07
N MET A 11 2.84 17.54 -33.05
CA MET A 11 2.18 17.13 -31.80
C MET A 11 3.02 16.13 -30.99
N LEU A 12 3.73 15.23 -31.66
CA LEU A 12 4.70 14.32 -31.06
C LEU A 12 5.87 15.08 -30.42
N ASP A 13 6.44 16.04 -31.14
CA ASP A 13 7.54 16.87 -30.61
C ASP A 13 7.12 17.71 -29.40
N ILE A 14 5.88 18.21 -29.38
CA ILE A 14 5.33 18.93 -28.23
C ILE A 14 5.13 17.99 -27.04
N ALA A 15 4.63 16.77 -27.26
CA ALA A 15 4.42 15.78 -26.21
C ALA A 15 5.74 15.33 -25.55
N MET A 16 6.81 15.18 -26.34
CA MET A 16 8.13 14.75 -25.87
C MET A 16 8.82 15.82 -25.01
N LYS A 17 8.75 17.10 -25.40
CA LYS A 17 9.51 18.18 -24.74
C LYS A 17 9.18 18.39 -23.26
N ARG A 18 7.92 18.18 -22.85
CA ARG A 18 7.51 18.27 -21.44
C ARG A 18 6.17 17.59 -21.20
N SER A 19 6.20 16.32 -20.84
CA SER A 19 5.00 15.60 -20.42
C SER A 19 4.69 15.85 -18.96
N SER A 20 3.44 16.23 -18.69
CA SER A 20 2.90 16.39 -17.34
C SER A 20 2.10 15.15 -16.94
N PHE A 21 2.47 14.56 -15.82
CA PHE A 21 1.83 13.36 -15.28
C PHE A 21 1.06 13.75 -14.03
N THR A 22 -0.20 13.33 -13.96
CA THR A 22 -1.03 13.55 -12.80
C THR A 22 -1.71 12.27 -12.37
N ALA A 23 -1.57 11.89 -11.11
CA ALA A 23 -2.36 10.86 -10.48
C ALA A 23 -3.44 11.49 -9.60
N ILE A 24 -4.67 10.99 -9.73
CA ILE A 24 -5.81 11.34 -8.91
C ILE A 24 -6.27 10.10 -8.14
N ILE A 25 -6.19 10.20 -6.81
CA ILE A 25 -6.42 9.08 -5.90
C ILE A 25 -7.65 9.42 -5.04
N PRO A 26 -8.80 8.78 -5.29
CA PRO A 26 -9.98 8.93 -4.45
C PRO A 26 -9.74 8.34 -3.06
N LEU A 27 -10.01 9.13 -2.02
CA LEU A 27 -9.88 8.72 -0.63
C LEU A 27 -11.24 8.33 -0.06
N TYR A 28 -11.36 7.11 0.46
CA TYR A 28 -12.63 6.56 0.98
C TYR A 28 -13.18 7.37 2.14
N LYS A 29 -14.52 7.53 2.18
CA LYS A 29 -15.17 7.87 3.45
C LYS A 29 -15.06 6.69 4.41
N LEU A 30 -14.91 7.00 5.69
CA LEU A 30 -15.00 5.97 6.73
C LEU A 30 -16.43 5.41 6.76
N PRO A 31 -16.61 4.13 7.14
CA PRO A 31 -17.93 3.54 7.21
C PRO A 31 -18.84 4.30 8.20
N PRO A 32 -20.12 4.54 7.86
CA PRO A 32 -21.03 5.33 8.69
C PRO A 32 -21.46 4.62 9.98
N PHE A 33 -21.24 3.30 10.08
CA PHE A 33 -21.62 2.49 11.25
C PHE A 33 -20.60 2.53 12.40
N LEU A 34 -19.47 3.21 12.22
CA LEU A 34 -18.48 3.30 13.29
C LEU A 34 -18.95 4.24 14.42
N PRO A 35 -18.59 3.94 15.69
CA PRO A 35 -18.83 4.86 16.79
C PRO A 35 -18.25 6.25 16.49
N LEU A 36 -19.00 7.31 16.82
CA LEU A 36 -18.61 8.70 16.48
C LEU A 36 -17.19 9.05 16.95
N LYS A 37 -16.79 8.58 18.13
CA LYS A 37 -15.45 8.79 18.69
C LYS A 37 -14.34 8.21 17.79
N ASP A 38 -14.58 7.06 17.18
CA ASP A 38 -13.61 6.36 16.35
C ASP A 38 -13.54 7.01 14.96
N VAL A 39 -14.70 7.44 14.45
CA VAL A 39 -14.79 8.25 13.22
C VAL A 39 -13.98 9.54 13.35
N GLN A 40 -14.20 10.31 14.42
CA GLN A 40 -13.46 11.55 14.68
C GLN A 40 -11.96 11.31 14.81
N TYR A 41 -11.58 10.26 15.54
CA TYR A 41 -10.18 9.88 15.70
C TYR A 41 -9.53 9.56 14.35
N LEU A 42 -10.15 8.72 13.53
CA LEU A 42 -9.62 8.31 12.23
C LEU A 42 -9.56 9.48 11.23
N PHE A 43 -10.55 10.38 11.25
CA PHE A 43 -10.50 11.62 10.46
C PHE A 43 -9.31 12.50 10.87
N HIS A 44 -9.08 12.66 12.17
CA HIS A 44 -7.93 13.42 12.65
C HIS A 44 -6.60 12.81 12.19
N GLN A 45 -6.46 11.47 12.27
CA GLN A 45 -5.26 10.79 11.79
C GLN A 45 -5.05 10.93 10.28
N ARG A 46 -6.13 10.89 9.50
CA ARG A 46 -6.10 11.13 8.06
C ARG A 46 -5.65 12.54 7.72
N ASP A 47 -6.23 13.56 8.34
CA ASP A 47 -5.85 14.96 8.11
C ASP A 47 -4.37 15.20 8.42
N ASN A 48 -3.88 14.62 9.52
CA ASN A 48 -2.48 14.68 9.89
C ASN A 48 -1.59 13.98 8.85
N ALA A 49 -1.96 12.77 8.41
CA ALA A 49 -1.23 12.05 7.36
C ALA A 49 -1.16 12.86 6.06
N LEU A 50 -2.25 13.51 5.65
CA LEU A 50 -2.27 14.33 4.44
C LEU A 50 -1.36 15.55 4.53
N LYS A 51 -1.38 16.26 5.67
CA LYS A 51 -0.48 17.39 5.92
C LYS A 51 0.99 16.94 5.89
N GLU A 52 1.30 15.81 6.54
CA GLU A 52 2.64 15.25 6.54
C GLU A 52 3.10 14.83 5.13
N LEU A 53 2.24 14.18 4.34
CA LEU A 53 2.53 13.85 2.94
C LEU A 53 2.78 15.09 2.08
N GLN A 54 2.01 16.16 2.27
CA GLN A 54 2.24 17.44 1.58
C GLN A 54 3.60 18.04 1.93
N VAL A 55 4.01 17.99 3.20
CA VAL A 55 5.35 18.43 3.64
C VAL A 55 6.42 17.53 3.04
N LEU A 56 6.24 16.21 3.11
CA LEU A 56 7.18 15.21 2.62
C LEU A 56 7.40 15.32 1.11
N SER A 57 6.37 15.70 0.35
CA SER A 57 6.44 15.87 -1.11
C SER A 57 7.58 16.79 -1.58
N LYS A 58 8.01 17.74 -0.75
CA LYS A 58 9.15 18.62 -1.04
C LYS A 58 10.49 17.89 -1.16
N SER A 59 10.59 16.70 -0.56
CA SER A 59 11.81 15.87 -0.52
C SER A 59 11.75 14.64 -1.42
N ILE A 60 10.54 14.25 -1.87
CA ILE A 60 10.35 13.05 -2.67
C ILE A 60 10.67 13.36 -4.13
N LYS A 61 11.43 12.46 -4.75
CA LYS A 61 11.79 12.52 -6.16
C LYS A 61 11.53 11.17 -6.82
N ILE A 62 11.07 11.20 -8.06
CA ILE A 62 10.93 10.04 -8.93
C ILE A 62 12.15 10.00 -9.85
N ALA A 63 12.79 8.84 -9.92
CA ALA A 63 13.79 8.54 -10.95
C ALA A 63 13.05 7.89 -12.12
N TYR A 64 13.13 8.52 -13.28
CA TYR A 64 12.52 8.01 -14.51
C TYR A 64 13.49 7.14 -15.29
N ALA A 65 12.97 6.31 -16.18
CA ALA A 65 13.74 5.38 -17.00
C ALA A 65 14.83 6.05 -17.88
N ASN A 66 14.63 7.31 -18.27
CA ASN A 66 15.64 8.12 -18.97
C ASN A 66 16.74 8.70 -18.05
N GLY A 67 16.71 8.38 -16.75
CA GLY A 67 17.66 8.86 -15.75
C GLY A 67 17.33 10.23 -15.17
N GLU A 68 16.27 10.91 -15.65
CA GLU A 68 15.83 12.16 -15.03
C GLU A 68 15.30 11.92 -13.62
N ILE A 69 15.65 12.81 -12.69
CA ILE A 69 15.13 12.79 -11.32
C ILE A 69 14.27 14.05 -11.12
N LYS A 70 12.98 13.88 -10.83
CA LYS A 70 12.02 14.99 -10.73
C LYS A 70 11.25 14.97 -9.42
N PRO A 71 10.99 16.15 -8.82
CA PRO A 71 10.19 16.23 -7.61
C PRO A 71 8.72 15.93 -7.91
N ILE A 72 8.00 15.42 -6.91
CA ILE A 72 6.53 15.32 -6.96
C ILE A 72 5.88 16.48 -6.20
N LYS A 73 4.66 16.83 -6.59
CA LYS A 73 3.81 17.77 -5.84
C LYS A 73 2.54 17.07 -5.41
N ILE A 74 2.34 16.94 -4.11
CA ILE A 74 1.15 16.34 -3.51
C ILE A 74 0.21 17.46 -3.05
N LYS A 75 -1.06 17.38 -3.42
CA LYS A 75 -2.12 18.29 -2.96
C LYS A 75 -3.37 17.49 -2.60
N PHE A 76 -4.00 17.84 -1.49
CA PHE A 76 -5.36 17.40 -1.21
C PHE A 76 -6.35 18.34 -1.90
N VAL A 77 -7.39 17.78 -2.52
CA VAL A 77 -8.49 18.54 -3.12
C VAL A 77 -9.82 17.88 -2.75
N GLU A 78 -10.79 18.68 -2.31
CA GLU A 78 -12.13 18.17 -1.96
C GLU A 78 -12.94 17.81 -3.21
N ASN A 79 -12.70 18.53 -4.31
CA ASN A 79 -13.42 18.36 -5.58
C ASN A 79 -12.44 18.46 -6.77
N ILE A 80 -12.69 17.69 -7.83
CA ILE A 80 -11.85 17.69 -9.06
C ILE A 80 -12.44 18.59 -10.17
N LYS A 81 -13.40 19.47 -9.85
CA LYS A 81 -14.34 20.05 -10.83
C LYS A 81 -13.75 20.91 -11.97
N ASP A 82 -12.47 21.28 -11.97
CA ASP A 82 -12.05 22.45 -12.77
C ASP A 82 -10.96 22.24 -13.83
N ASN A 83 -10.40 21.05 -14.06
CA ASN A 83 -9.19 20.95 -14.93
C ASN A 83 -9.06 19.73 -15.86
N TYR A 84 -10.01 18.80 -15.89
CA TYR A 84 -9.91 17.63 -16.76
C TYR A 84 -11.04 17.67 -17.78
N ARG A 85 -10.68 17.87 -19.05
CA ARG A 85 -11.62 18.09 -20.16
C ARG A 85 -12.47 16.86 -20.52
N ASP A 86 -12.20 15.72 -19.89
CA ASP A 86 -12.93 14.48 -20.13
C ASP A 86 -13.85 14.19 -18.94
N ASP A 87 -14.99 14.87 -18.94
CA ASP A 87 -16.03 14.77 -17.90
C ASP A 87 -16.64 13.36 -17.80
N SER A 88 -16.44 12.51 -18.81
CA SER A 88 -17.07 11.19 -18.92
C SER A 88 -16.63 10.22 -17.83
N PHE A 89 -15.36 10.22 -17.43
CA PHE A 89 -14.83 9.30 -16.43
C PHE A 89 -15.00 9.83 -14.99
N LEU A 90 -14.63 11.09 -14.75
CA LEU A 90 -14.75 11.68 -13.42
C LEU A 90 -16.21 11.90 -13.00
N GLY A 91 -17.12 12.09 -13.95
CA GLY A 91 -18.56 12.14 -13.69
C GLY A 91 -19.14 10.82 -13.14
N GLN A 92 -18.48 9.68 -13.39
CA GLN A 92 -18.91 8.37 -12.86
C GLN A 92 -18.45 8.12 -11.42
N ILE A 93 -17.45 8.86 -10.94
CA ILE A 93 -16.97 8.76 -9.57
C ILE A 93 -18.03 9.39 -8.66
N LYS A 94 -18.92 8.56 -8.10
CA LYS A 94 -19.98 9.04 -7.20
C LYS A 94 -19.37 9.73 -5.98
N LYS A 95 -19.58 11.04 -5.88
CA LYS A 95 -19.01 11.91 -4.83
C LYS A 95 -19.43 11.53 -3.41
N ASP A 96 -20.58 10.88 -3.27
CA ASP A 96 -21.09 10.41 -1.99
C ASP A 96 -20.16 9.38 -1.33
N ARG A 97 -19.36 8.64 -2.10
CA ARG A 97 -18.47 7.57 -1.60
C ARG A 97 -17.10 8.06 -1.13
N PHE A 98 -16.65 9.23 -1.57
CA PHE A 98 -15.29 9.71 -1.32
C PHE A 98 -15.26 10.95 -0.46
N TRP A 99 -14.28 11.01 0.45
CA TRP A 99 -14.08 12.15 1.33
C TRP A 99 -13.36 13.29 0.61
N GLY A 100 -12.45 12.94 -0.29
CA GLY A 100 -11.73 13.87 -1.15
C GLY A 100 -10.72 13.13 -2.01
N PHE A 101 -9.77 13.86 -2.57
CA PHE A 101 -8.81 13.31 -3.52
C PHE A 101 -7.38 13.75 -3.20
N LEU A 102 -6.43 12.82 -3.32
CA LEU A 102 -5.02 13.14 -3.36
C LEU A 102 -4.60 13.33 -4.82
N LYS A 103 -4.11 14.51 -5.15
CA LYS A 103 -3.58 14.87 -6.46
C LYS A 103 -2.05 14.90 -6.40
N ILE A 104 -1.42 14.03 -7.18
CA ILE A 104 0.05 13.92 -7.25
C ILE A 104 0.48 14.29 -8.66
N ASN A 105 1.34 15.30 -8.79
CA ASN A 105 1.83 15.78 -10.07
C ASN A 105 3.34 15.60 -10.18
N SER A 106 3.80 15.21 -11.37
CA SER A 106 5.20 15.20 -11.76
C SER A 106 5.33 15.61 -13.23
N THR A 107 6.54 15.88 -13.68
CA THR A 107 6.84 16.17 -15.09
C THR A 107 8.06 15.40 -15.51
N ASN A 108 8.07 14.81 -16.71
CA ASN A 108 9.24 14.19 -17.30
C ASN A 108 9.47 14.81 -18.69
N ASN A 109 10.71 15.13 -19.00
CA ASN A 109 11.11 15.56 -20.33
C ASN A 109 11.86 14.38 -20.94
N PHE A 110 11.43 13.94 -22.12
CA PHE A 110 12.09 12.83 -22.81
C PHE A 110 12.27 13.14 -24.29
N SER A 111 13.36 12.65 -24.85
CA SER A 111 13.74 12.83 -26.24
C SER A 111 13.32 11.63 -27.08
N LYS A 112 13.42 11.77 -28.40
CA LYS A 112 13.32 10.65 -29.32
C LYS A 112 14.40 9.60 -29.02
N GLU A 113 15.62 10.03 -28.69
CA GLU A 113 16.70 9.12 -28.31
C GLU A 113 16.37 8.33 -27.04
N ASP A 114 15.74 8.94 -26.03
CA ASP A 114 15.34 8.24 -24.80
C ASP A 114 14.33 7.13 -25.08
N VAL A 115 13.32 7.42 -25.91
CA VAL A 115 12.30 6.45 -26.32
C VAL A 115 12.95 5.31 -27.10
N LEU A 116 13.80 5.62 -28.09
CA LEU A 116 14.47 4.60 -28.88
C LEU A 116 15.45 3.76 -28.05
N LYS A 117 16.14 4.36 -27.09
CA LYS A 117 17.06 3.66 -26.18
C LYS A 117 16.33 2.69 -25.25
N LEU A 118 15.18 3.11 -24.71
CA LEU A 118 14.38 2.29 -23.79
C LEU A 118 13.67 1.15 -24.52
N CYS A 119 13.02 1.48 -25.63
CA CYS A 119 12.17 0.56 -26.38
C CYS A 119 12.99 -0.34 -27.33
N GLY A 120 14.14 0.16 -27.80
CA GLY A 120 15.11 -0.56 -28.63
C GLY A 120 14.52 -1.19 -29.90
N ASP A 121 15.23 -2.22 -30.36
CA ASP A 121 14.80 -3.17 -31.40
C ASP A 121 13.84 -4.22 -30.85
N THR A 122 13.67 -4.29 -29.53
CA THR A 122 12.81 -5.28 -28.83
C THR A 122 11.36 -5.27 -29.32
N LEU A 123 10.90 -4.12 -29.83
CA LEU A 123 9.55 -3.94 -30.34
C LEU A 123 9.48 -3.99 -31.89
N GLY A 124 10.59 -4.34 -32.55
CA GLY A 124 10.67 -4.54 -34.00
C GLY A 124 10.05 -3.40 -34.80
N GLU A 125 9.05 -3.76 -35.62
CA GLU A 125 8.31 -2.90 -36.55
C GLU A 125 7.26 -1.98 -35.88
N ALA A 126 7.16 -1.96 -34.55
CA ALA A 126 6.24 -1.05 -33.86
C ALA A 126 6.47 0.41 -34.27
N SER A 127 5.38 1.16 -34.44
CA SER A 127 5.47 2.56 -34.84
C SER A 127 6.18 3.38 -33.75
N PHE A 128 6.75 4.53 -34.13
CA PHE A 128 7.36 5.41 -33.12
C PHE A 128 6.33 5.86 -32.06
N GLN A 129 5.07 6.02 -32.45
CA GLN A 129 3.98 6.34 -31.52
C GLN A 129 3.76 5.24 -30.49
N ASP A 130 3.77 3.96 -30.90
CA ASP A 130 3.64 2.83 -29.96
C ASP A 130 4.80 2.81 -28.95
N LYS A 131 6.02 3.13 -29.40
CA LYS A 131 7.20 3.23 -28.52
C LYS A 131 7.05 4.39 -27.52
N VAL A 132 6.52 5.54 -27.95
CA VAL A 132 6.20 6.67 -27.05
C VAL A 132 5.15 6.27 -26.02
N ASP A 133 4.12 5.55 -26.43
CA ASP A 133 3.06 5.07 -25.55
C ASP A 133 3.60 4.11 -24.48
N ILE A 134 4.49 3.20 -24.85
CA ILE A 134 5.19 2.30 -23.90
C ILE A 134 6.07 3.09 -22.92
N TYR A 135 6.80 4.11 -23.40
CA TYR A 135 7.58 4.99 -22.53
C TYR A 135 6.68 5.71 -21.51
N ILE A 136 5.54 6.24 -21.95
CA ILE A 136 4.56 6.90 -21.08
C ILE A 136 4.03 5.93 -20.02
N ASP A 137 3.71 4.71 -20.41
CA ASP A 137 3.19 3.71 -19.47
C ASP A 137 4.25 3.29 -18.44
N LEU A 138 5.53 3.21 -18.82
CA LEU A 138 6.62 2.99 -17.87
C LEU A 138 6.76 4.14 -16.87
N ALA A 139 6.73 5.39 -17.36
CA ALA A 139 6.76 6.58 -16.49
C ALA A 139 5.56 6.60 -15.51
N ILE A 140 4.39 6.12 -15.93
CA ILE A 140 3.23 5.92 -15.05
C ILE A 140 3.52 4.86 -13.99
N GLN A 141 4.13 3.72 -14.33
CA GLN A 141 4.48 2.69 -13.34
C GLN A 141 5.45 3.20 -12.28
N GLU A 142 6.44 4.02 -12.66
CA GLU A 142 7.40 4.62 -11.72
C GLU A 142 6.73 5.58 -10.73
N ILE A 143 5.78 6.39 -11.22
CA ILE A 143 4.93 7.23 -10.39
C ILE A 143 4.05 6.36 -9.49
N CYS A 144 3.42 5.32 -10.05
CA CYS A 144 2.51 4.43 -9.34
C CYS A 144 3.21 3.72 -8.18
N LYS A 145 4.42 3.20 -8.39
CA LYS A 145 5.26 2.63 -7.33
C LYS A 145 5.47 3.65 -6.19
N THR A 146 5.85 4.88 -6.52
CA THR A 146 6.07 5.93 -5.53
C THR A 146 4.80 6.23 -4.73
N ILE A 147 3.63 6.19 -5.39
CA ILE A 147 2.33 6.36 -4.73
C ILE A 147 2.06 5.21 -3.75
N TYR A 148 2.30 3.96 -4.15
CA TYR A 148 2.15 2.81 -3.26
C TYR A 148 3.10 2.89 -2.06
N ASP A 149 4.36 3.27 -2.28
CA ASP A 149 5.33 3.46 -1.20
C ASP A 149 4.86 4.52 -0.20
N LEU A 150 4.23 5.60 -0.68
CA LEU A 150 3.66 6.66 0.17
C LEU A 150 2.45 6.20 0.96
N ILE A 151 1.55 5.44 0.35
CA ILE A 151 0.37 4.88 1.04
C ILE A 151 0.82 3.87 2.10
N LEU A 152 1.78 3.00 1.77
CA LEU A 152 2.42 2.08 2.70
C LEU A 152 3.07 2.83 3.87
N CYS A 153 3.89 3.85 3.59
CA CYS A 153 4.51 4.70 4.61
C CYS A 153 3.48 5.36 5.53
N SER A 154 2.37 5.85 4.96
CA SER A 154 1.27 6.47 5.71
C SER A 154 0.56 5.46 6.60
N ASN A 155 0.43 4.21 6.18
CA ASN A 155 -0.24 3.16 6.96
C ASN A 155 0.66 2.51 8.00
N ILE A 156 1.97 2.43 7.79
CA ILE A 156 2.91 2.08 8.86
C ILE A 156 2.92 3.19 9.92
N SER A 157 2.87 4.46 9.50
CA SER A 157 2.91 5.58 10.44
C SER A 157 1.61 5.82 11.20
N LYS A 158 0.49 5.73 10.47
CA LYS A 158 -0.87 6.01 10.96
C LYS A 158 -1.83 4.99 10.31
N PRO A 159 -1.99 3.81 10.92
CA PRO A 159 -2.75 2.72 10.32
C PRO A 159 -4.16 3.12 9.88
N GLY A 160 -4.49 2.86 8.61
CA GLY A 160 -5.79 3.16 8.02
C GLY A 160 -6.04 4.65 7.71
N SER A 161 -5.05 5.53 7.89
CA SER A 161 -5.19 6.97 7.61
C SER A 161 -5.47 7.26 6.14
N ILE A 162 -4.74 6.60 5.24
CA ILE A 162 -4.84 6.75 3.78
C ILE A 162 -5.23 5.42 3.15
N GLN A 163 -6.38 5.41 2.47
CA GLN A 163 -6.86 4.27 1.70
C GLN A 163 -7.34 4.76 0.33
N ALA A 164 -7.00 4.00 -0.70
CA ALA A 164 -7.28 4.33 -2.09
C ALA A 164 -7.95 3.14 -2.78
N GLN A 165 -9.07 3.36 -3.46
CA GLN A 165 -9.69 2.33 -4.30
C GLN A 165 -8.94 2.14 -5.62
N SER A 166 -8.55 3.27 -6.21
CA SER A 166 -7.92 3.36 -7.51
C SER A 166 -6.94 4.53 -7.55
N ILE A 167 -6.07 4.49 -8.54
CA ILE A 167 -5.13 5.55 -8.87
C ILE A 167 -5.35 5.85 -10.35
N ASN A 168 -5.91 7.02 -10.65
CA ASN A 168 -6.30 7.39 -12.01
C ASN A 168 -5.21 8.30 -12.59
N PHE A 169 -4.63 7.91 -13.71
CA PHE A 169 -3.51 8.61 -14.33
C PHE A 169 -3.96 9.44 -15.53
N PHE A 170 -3.44 10.66 -15.57
CA PHE A 170 -3.64 11.61 -16.64
C PHE A 170 -2.27 12.08 -17.16
N VAL A 171 -2.15 12.18 -18.48
CA VAL A 171 -0.96 12.69 -19.17
C VAL A 171 -1.39 13.90 -19.98
N ASN A 172 -0.76 15.04 -19.73
CA ASN A 172 -1.10 16.31 -20.39
C ASN A 172 -2.60 16.66 -20.28
N GLY A 173 -3.19 16.37 -19.11
CA GLY A 173 -4.59 16.63 -18.80
C GLY A 173 -5.60 15.63 -19.40
N LYS A 174 -5.14 14.63 -20.15
CA LYS A 174 -5.99 13.58 -20.73
C LYS A 174 -5.88 12.30 -19.91
N TYR A 175 -7.00 11.62 -19.69
CA TYR A 175 -7.00 10.32 -19.02
C TYR A 175 -6.19 9.31 -19.82
N ARG A 176 -5.39 8.48 -19.13
CA ARG A 176 -4.55 7.46 -19.75
C ARG A 176 -4.92 6.06 -19.28
N THR A 177 -4.90 5.83 -17.98
CA THR A 177 -5.13 4.52 -17.38
C THR A 177 -5.52 4.64 -15.91
N ASN A 178 -5.93 3.53 -15.30
CA ASN A 178 -6.11 3.41 -13.87
C ASN A 178 -5.37 2.18 -13.32
N ASN A 179 -4.88 2.30 -12.09
CA ASN A 179 -4.38 1.18 -11.32
C ASN A 179 -5.28 0.95 -10.11
N THR A 180 -5.32 -0.28 -9.63
CA THR A 180 -5.94 -0.64 -8.35
C THR A 180 -5.22 0.09 -7.20
N GLY A 181 -5.95 0.67 -6.27
CA GLY A 181 -5.36 1.36 -5.12
C GLY A 181 -4.89 0.41 -4.02
N MET A 182 -4.74 0.93 -2.80
CA MET A 182 -4.48 0.17 -1.58
C MET A 182 -5.57 0.51 -0.56
N SER A 183 -6.50 -0.39 -0.31
CA SER A 183 -7.69 -0.16 0.53
C SER A 183 -7.92 -1.23 1.59
N GLY A 184 -6.88 -1.95 2.02
CA GLY A 184 -7.01 -2.93 3.12
C GLY A 184 -7.55 -2.30 4.41
N ASN A 185 -8.29 -3.08 5.22
CA ASN A 185 -9.00 -2.63 6.43
C ASN A 185 -8.08 -2.42 7.65
N LEU A 186 -6.92 -1.80 7.47
CA LEU A 186 -5.96 -1.58 8.55
C LEU A 186 -6.50 -0.73 9.71
N TRP A 187 -7.45 0.18 9.44
CA TRP A 187 -8.08 0.97 10.51
C TRP A 187 -8.83 0.08 11.51
N GLU A 188 -9.44 -1.00 11.04
CA GLU A 188 -10.24 -1.91 11.87
C GLU A 188 -9.34 -2.71 12.81
N PHE A 189 -8.26 -3.28 12.27
CA PHE A 189 -7.25 -3.98 13.07
C PHE A 189 -6.60 -3.03 14.08
N PHE A 190 -6.28 -1.80 13.67
CA PHE A 190 -5.71 -0.79 14.57
C PHE A 190 -6.65 -0.43 15.73
N LEU A 191 -7.95 -0.19 15.46
CA LEU A 191 -8.91 0.07 16.52
C LEU A 191 -9.03 -1.12 17.47
N LYS A 192 -8.96 -2.35 16.93
CA LYS A 192 -8.97 -3.56 17.76
C LYS A 192 -7.73 -3.67 18.66
N ALA A 193 -6.52 -3.41 18.13
CA ALA A 193 -5.30 -3.36 18.96
C ALA A 193 -5.38 -2.30 20.06
N LYS A 194 -5.97 -1.15 19.75
CA LYS A 194 -6.17 -0.07 20.74
C LYS A 194 -7.13 -0.48 21.85
N GLU A 195 -8.20 -1.20 21.52
CA GLU A 195 -9.14 -1.78 22.49
C GLU A 195 -8.44 -2.83 23.37
N ASP A 196 -7.68 -3.74 22.74
CA ASP A 196 -7.00 -4.84 23.43
C ASP A 196 -5.78 -4.36 24.26
N GLY A 197 -5.22 -3.19 23.93
CA GLY A 197 -4.03 -2.62 24.57
C GLY A 197 -2.73 -3.36 24.25
N TRP A 198 -2.77 -4.36 23.34
CA TRP A 198 -1.62 -5.13 22.92
C TRP A 198 -1.82 -5.70 21.50
N PRO A 199 -0.79 -5.69 20.63
CA PRO A 199 0.51 -5.06 20.79
C PRO A 199 0.41 -3.52 20.78
N PRO A 200 1.42 -2.80 21.31
CA PRO A 200 1.41 -1.34 21.26
C PRO A 200 1.58 -0.87 19.81
N ILE A 201 0.57 -0.17 19.30
CA ILE A 201 0.63 0.49 17.99
C ILE A 201 0.48 1.99 18.23
N ASP A 202 1.49 2.74 17.82
CA ASP A 202 1.58 4.18 18.03
C ASP A 202 1.22 4.95 16.75
N ILE A 203 0.97 6.25 16.92
CA ILE A 203 0.92 7.19 15.80
C ILE A 203 2.32 7.80 15.70
N ILE A 204 3.02 7.53 14.61
CA ILE A 204 4.39 8.01 14.37
C ILE A 204 4.44 9.00 13.21
N ASP A 205 5.48 9.83 13.17
CA ASP A 205 5.69 10.80 12.09
C ASP A 205 6.01 10.07 10.76
N THR A 206 5.27 10.39 9.70
CA THR A 206 5.46 9.81 8.36
C THR A 206 6.89 10.02 7.85
N LYS A 207 7.56 11.13 8.21
CA LYS A 207 8.94 11.41 7.83
C LYS A 207 9.92 10.40 8.42
N ILE A 208 9.70 9.95 9.66
CA ILE A 208 10.54 8.93 10.30
C ILE A 208 10.42 7.61 9.53
N VAL A 209 9.18 7.19 9.24
CA VAL A 209 8.91 5.96 8.49
C VAL A 209 9.48 6.05 7.07
N TRP A 210 9.30 7.19 6.40
CA TRP A 210 9.82 7.38 5.04
C TRP A 210 11.35 7.30 5.00
N ALA A 211 12.04 7.94 5.94
CA ALA A 211 13.49 7.87 6.04
C ALA A 211 13.95 6.43 6.28
N TRP A 212 13.29 5.72 7.20
CA TRP A 212 13.58 4.33 7.50
C TRP A 212 13.35 3.41 6.28
N LEU A 213 12.22 3.52 5.60
CA LEU A 213 11.93 2.74 4.38
C LEU A 213 13.03 2.95 3.32
N ASN A 214 13.49 4.19 3.13
CA ASN A 214 14.56 4.51 2.19
C ASN A 214 15.95 3.99 2.62
N SER A 215 16.15 3.68 3.90
CA SER A 215 17.40 3.05 4.37
C SER A 215 17.44 1.53 4.17
N ILE A 216 16.30 0.91 3.85
CA ILE A 216 16.23 -0.54 3.68
C ILE A 216 16.83 -0.93 2.33
N PRO A 217 17.81 -1.86 2.30
CA PRO A 217 18.38 -2.36 1.06
C PRO A 217 17.31 -2.87 0.10
N ASP A 218 17.41 -2.45 -1.17
CA ASP A 218 16.53 -2.81 -2.28
C ASP A 218 15.05 -2.40 -2.14
N PHE A 219 14.67 -1.60 -1.15
CA PHE A 219 13.28 -1.11 -1.03
C PHE A 219 12.81 -0.36 -2.29
N LYS A 220 13.70 0.47 -2.85
CA LYS A 220 13.44 1.22 -4.09
C LYS A 220 13.31 0.33 -5.33
N ASN A 221 13.82 -0.90 -5.29
CA ASN A 221 13.73 -1.85 -6.40
C ASN A 221 12.42 -2.66 -6.37
N GLY A 222 11.60 -2.52 -5.32
CA GLY A 222 10.34 -3.24 -5.16
C GLY A 222 10.49 -4.73 -4.81
N LEU A 223 11.72 -5.25 -4.73
CA LEU A 223 12.01 -6.64 -4.41
C LEU A 223 13.23 -6.72 -3.50
N SER A 224 13.00 -6.77 -2.19
CA SER A 224 14.09 -6.85 -1.21
C SER A 224 14.35 -8.28 -0.76
N LYS A 225 15.62 -8.68 -0.79
CA LYS A 225 16.09 -9.99 -0.32
C LYS A 225 16.23 -10.04 1.20
N ALA A 226 16.19 -8.88 1.87
CA ALA A 226 16.28 -8.78 3.31
C ALA A 226 14.99 -9.26 4.00
N LYS A 227 15.13 -9.75 5.23
CA LYS A 227 14.01 -10.16 6.09
C LYS A 227 12.94 -9.07 6.25
N ILE A 228 13.39 -7.86 6.58
CA ILE A 228 12.51 -6.69 6.72
C ILE A 228 11.82 -6.33 5.40
N GLY A 229 12.53 -6.47 4.28
CA GLY A 229 12.00 -6.24 2.95
C GLY A 229 10.84 -7.18 2.61
N ARG A 230 10.99 -8.48 2.93
CA ARG A 230 9.90 -9.46 2.80
C ARG A 230 8.70 -9.13 3.69
N ALA A 231 8.93 -8.65 4.92
CA ALA A 231 7.86 -8.26 5.83
C ALA A 231 7.08 -7.03 5.35
N ILE A 232 7.79 -6.04 4.79
CA ILE A 232 7.16 -4.88 4.15
C ILE A 232 6.38 -5.29 2.90
N GLY A 233 6.96 -6.18 2.08
CA GLY A 233 6.27 -6.77 0.93
C GLY A 233 4.97 -7.46 1.37
N ALA A 234 5.01 -8.28 2.42
CA ALA A 234 3.84 -8.93 2.98
C ALA A 234 2.77 -7.92 3.44
N LEU A 235 3.16 -6.83 4.13
CA LEU A 235 2.23 -5.77 4.49
C LEU A 235 1.59 -5.11 3.26
N SER A 236 2.34 -4.92 2.17
CA SER A 236 1.78 -4.36 0.94
C SER A 236 0.68 -5.24 0.32
N TYR A 237 0.77 -6.58 0.45
CA TYR A 237 -0.28 -7.51 0.02
C TYR A 237 -1.52 -7.45 0.93
N ILE A 238 -1.34 -7.28 2.25
CA ILE A 238 -2.44 -7.06 3.20
C ILE A 238 -3.23 -5.79 2.86
N MET A 239 -2.57 -4.79 2.30
CA MET A 239 -3.16 -3.51 1.92
C MET A 239 -3.85 -3.52 0.54
N LYS A 240 -3.70 -4.60 -0.24
CA LYS A 240 -4.38 -4.74 -1.52
C LYS A 240 -5.90 -4.66 -1.31
N PRO A 241 -6.67 -4.10 -2.25
CA PRO A 241 -8.13 -4.18 -2.20
C PRO A 241 -8.54 -5.64 -2.26
N ILE A 242 -9.17 -6.08 -1.19
CA ILE A 242 -9.61 -7.45 -0.98
C ILE A 242 -11.12 -7.46 -1.25
N SER A 243 -11.60 -8.40 -2.07
CA SER A 243 -13.03 -8.75 -2.04
C SER A 243 -13.33 -9.37 -0.68
N ASN A 244 -14.55 -9.22 -0.16
CA ASN A 244 -14.91 -9.64 1.21
C ASN A 244 -14.48 -11.08 1.58
N ASP A 245 -14.23 -11.93 0.59
CA ASP A 245 -13.91 -13.35 0.75
C ASP A 245 -12.40 -13.68 0.91
N GLU A 246 -11.45 -12.74 0.78
CA GLU A 246 -10.02 -13.09 0.83
C GLU A 246 -9.34 -12.93 2.21
N THR A 247 -10.11 -12.86 3.31
CA THR A 247 -9.57 -12.64 4.67
C THR A 247 -8.51 -13.68 5.06
N HIS A 248 -8.65 -14.94 4.60
CA HIS A 248 -7.66 -15.99 4.86
C HIS A 248 -6.28 -15.66 4.29
N SER A 249 -6.23 -14.97 3.14
CA SER A 249 -4.98 -14.53 2.53
C SER A 249 -4.26 -13.49 3.39
N ILE A 250 -5.01 -12.62 4.09
CA ILE A 250 -4.45 -11.61 5.00
C ILE A 250 -3.69 -12.28 6.14
N LEU A 251 -4.28 -13.30 6.78
CA LEU A 251 -3.62 -14.05 7.85
C LEU A 251 -2.32 -14.69 7.36
N ILE A 252 -2.33 -15.28 6.16
CA ILE A 252 -1.15 -15.91 5.56
C ILE A 252 -0.05 -14.86 5.32
N TRP A 253 -0.38 -13.72 4.69
CA TRP A 253 0.59 -12.65 4.45
C TRP A 253 1.14 -12.07 5.75
N ALA A 254 0.29 -11.81 6.74
CA ALA A 254 0.72 -11.30 8.03
C ALA A 254 1.73 -12.25 8.71
N LEU A 255 1.44 -13.55 8.72
CA LEU A 255 2.33 -14.56 9.28
C LEU A 255 3.62 -14.72 8.48
N LEU A 256 3.59 -14.64 7.14
CA LEU A 256 4.82 -14.63 6.32
C LEU A 256 5.72 -13.45 6.67
N GLY A 257 5.15 -12.26 6.91
CA GLY A 257 5.91 -11.10 7.33
C GLY A 257 6.51 -11.25 8.73
N LEU A 258 5.73 -11.80 9.67
CA LEU A 258 6.21 -12.10 11.03
C LEU A 258 7.32 -13.16 11.03
N GLU A 259 7.13 -14.26 10.31
CA GLU A 259 8.14 -15.32 10.18
C GLU A 259 9.42 -14.77 9.53
N ALA A 260 9.32 -13.88 8.54
CA ALA A 260 10.49 -13.26 7.94
C ALA A 260 11.31 -12.46 8.97
N ILE A 261 10.68 -11.74 9.89
CA ILE A 261 11.36 -10.92 10.91
C ILE A 261 11.90 -11.78 12.04
N TYR A 262 11.06 -12.66 12.59
CA TYR A 262 11.33 -13.30 13.87
C TYR A 262 11.96 -14.67 13.74
N CYS A 263 11.70 -15.41 12.67
CA CYS A 263 12.04 -16.83 12.61
C CYS A 263 13.33 -17.11 11.84
N ASN A 264 14.07 -18.10 12.34
CA ASN A 264 15.19 -18.74 11.64
C ASN A 264 15.06 -20.25 11.81
N GLY A 265 14.78 -21.01 10.75
CA GLY A 265 14.60 -22.47 10.83
C GLY A 265 13.32 -22.90 11.58
N GLY A 266 13.28 -24.13 12.12
CA GLY A 266 12.06 -24.72 12.69
C GLY A 266 11.56 -24.09 14.01
N GLY A 267 10.37 -24.51 14.46
CA GLY A 267 9.78 -24.04 15.72
C GLY A 267 9.17 -22.64 15.66
N TYR A 268 8.59 -22.26 14.53
CA TYR A 268 8.09 -20.90 14.25
C TYR A 268 7.17 -20.34 15.34
N LYS A 269 6.20 -21.13 15.82
CA LYS A 269 5.29 -20.71 16.91
C LYS A 269 6.04 -20.29 18.17
N ALA A 270 6.99 -21.12 18.63
CA ALA A 270 7.76 -20.85 19.83
C ALA A 270 8.68 -19.63 19.65
N GLN A 271 9.32 -19.50 18.48
CA GLN A 271 10.14 -18.33 18.15
C GLN A 271 9.32 -17.04 18.12
N LEU A 272 8.15 -17.05 17.46
CA LEU A 272 7.24 -15.91 17.42
C LEU A 272 6.80 -15.50 18.82
N ILE A 273 6.36 -16.44 19.65
CA ILE A 273 5.94 -16.18 21.03
C ILE A 273 7.09 -15.52 21.81
N GLN A 274 8.24 -16.18 21.91
CA GLN A 274 9.35 -15.71 22.76
C GLN A 274 9.92 -14.37 22.29
N LYS A 275 10.08 -14.19 20.97
CA LYS A 275 10.71 -12.99 20.42
C LYS A 275 9.78 -11.78 20.39
N THR A 276 8.48 -11.98 20.24
CA THR A 276 7.50 -10.89 20.40
C THR A 276 7.37 -10.46 21.86
N ASP A 277 7.41 -11.38 22.83
CA ASP A 277 7.48 -11.02 24.25
C ASP A 277 8.78 -10.26 24.58
N ALA A 278 9.89 -10.63 23.95
CA ALA A 278 11.15 -9.91 24.13
C ALA A 278 11.11 -8.49 23.53
N LEU A 279 10.37 -8.27 22.44
CA LEU A 279 10.28 -6.96 21.80
C LEU A 279 9.25 -6.02 22.47
N PHE A 280 8.10 -6.55 22.86
CA PHE A 280 6.96 -5.76 23.35
C PHE A 280 6.70 -5.91 24.85
N GLY A 281 7.49 -6.71 25.56
CA GLY A 281 7.21 -7.11 26.92
C GLY A 281 6.30 -8.34 26.99
N LYS A 282 6.28 -9.00 28.15
CA LYS A 282 5.46 -10.18 28.37
C LYS A 282 3.98 -9.83 28.23
N ARG A 283 3.27 -10.62 27.44
CA ARG A 283 1.80 -10.62 27.38
C ARG A 283 1.20 -11.01 28.73
N GLU A 284 0.61 -10.05 29.44
CA GLU A 284 -0.22 -10.37 30.61
C GLU A 284 -1.61 -10.84 30.17
N THR A 285 -2.17 -10.19 29.15
CA THR A 285 -3.44 -10.51 28.51
C THR A 285 -3.20 -11.17 27.14
N HIS A 286 -4.23 -11.78 26.53
CA HIS A 286 -4.18 -12.30 25.14
C HIS A 286 -3.21 -13.46 24.82
N LYS A 287 -2.62 -14.14 25.81
CA LYS A 287 -1.75 -15.33 25.59
C LYS A 287 -2.39 -16.39 24.69
N LYS A 288 -3.69 -16.67 24.91
CA LYS A 288 -4.46 -17.64 24.10
C LYS A 288 -4.63 -17.16 22.65
N MET A 289 -4.84 -15.87 22.45
CA MET A 289 -5.12 -15.27 21.13
C MET A 289 -3.91 -15.36 20.20
N PHE A 290 -2.70 -15.15 20.72
CA PHE A 290 -1.48 -15.29 19.92
C PHE A 290 -1.23 -16.75 19.49
N GLY A 291 -1.50 -17.71 20.38
CA GLY A 291 -1.48 -19.12 20.03
C GLY A 291 -2.49 -19.45 18.94
N LEU A 292 -3.72 -18.93 19.09
CA LEU A 292 -4.82 -19.11 18.14
C LEU A 292 -4.45 -18.66 16.73
N MET A 293 -3.79 -17.51 16.55
CA MET A 293 -3.35 -17.05 15.23
C MET A 293 -2.53 -18.11 14.46
N TYR A 294 -1.51 -18.69 15.11
CA TYR A 294 -0.63 -19.67 14.46
C TYR A 294 -1.34 -21.02 14.28
N ASP A 295 -2.10 -21.45 15.28
CA ASP A 295 -2.86 -22.70 15.23
C ASP A 295 -3.91 -22.65 14.13
N TYR A 296 -4.59 -21.51 13.95
CA TYR A 296 -5.57 -21.30 12.89
C TYR A 296 -4.94 -21.44 11.51
N ARG A 297 -3.81 -20.76 11.24
CA ARG A 297 -3.10 -20.87 9.96
C ARG A 297 -2.60 -22.30 9.71
N SER A 298 -2.10 -22.97 10.74
CA SER A 298 -1.68 -24.37 10.64
C SER A 298 -2.84 -25.26 10.21
N ARG A 299 -3.97 -25.19 10.91
CA ARG A 299 -5.17 -25.97 10.60
C ARG A 299 -5.72 -25.65 9.22
N LEU A 300 -5.77 -24.38 8.85
CA LEU A 300 -6.23 -23.93 7.54
C LEU A 300 -5.40 -24.53 6.39
N ILE A 301 -4.06 -24.48 6.49
CA ILE A 301 -3.17 -25.00 5.44
C ILE A 301 -3.20 -26.54 5.38
N HIS A 302 -3.39 -27.20 6.51
CA HIS A 302 -3.43 -28.66 6.60
C HIS A 302 -4.83 -29.27 6.40
N GLY A 303 -5.87 -28.44 6.22
CA GLY A 303 -7.24 -28.92 6.05
C GLY A 303 -7.87 -29.48 7.34
N ASP A 304 -7.39 -29.05 8.51
CA ASP A 304 -7.87 -29.50 9.84
C ASP A 304 -8.91 -28.52 10.44
N ILE A 305 -9.62 -27.80 9.57
CA ILE A 305 -10.73 -26.93 9.92
C ILE A 305 -11.75 -26.94 8.80
N ASP A 306 -13.02 -27.06 9.16
CA ASP A 306 -14.12 -26.89 8.22
C ASP A 306 -14.22 -25.41 7.84
N PHE A 307 -14.27 -25.12 6.54
CA PHE A 307 -14.48 -23.77 6.02
C PHE A 307 -15.72 -23.74 5.13
N PRO A 308 -16.50 -22.66 5.18
CA PRO A 308 -17.68 -22.54 4.33
C PRO A 308 -17.29 -22.48 2.86
N TYR A 309 -18.15 -23.02 1.99
CA TYR A 309 -18.01 -22.81 0.56
C TYR A 309 -18.12 -21.32 0.23
N TRP A 310 -17.38 -20.87 -0.80
CA TRP A 310 -17.39 -19.46 -1.24
C TRP A 310 -18.79 -18.96 -1.60
N HIS A 311 -19.68 -19.86 -2.05
CA HIS A 311 -21.05 -19.58 -2.45
C HIS A 311 -22.07 -20.07 -1.40
N ASN A 312 -21.65 -20.27 -0.14
CA ASN A 312 -22.57 -20.67 0.92
C ASN A 312 -23.64 -19.57 1.09
N PRO A 313 -24.94 -19.87 0.86
CA PRO A 313 -26.00 -18.87 0.99
C PRO A 313 -26.40 -18.59 2.44
N TYR A 314 -25.87 -19.34 3.41
CA TYR A 314 -26.21 -19.23 4.84
C TYR A 314 -25.11 -18.51 5.62
N ASP A 315 -24.90 -17.22 5.32
CA ASP A 315 -23.91 -16.36 5.99
C ASP A 315 -24.25 -16.00 7.44
N GLY A 316 -25.47 -16.29 7.89
CA GLY A 316 -25.93 -16.13 9.27
C GLY A 316 -25.99 -17.43 10.09
N SER A 317 -25.41 -18.54 9.62
CA SER A 317 -25.35 -19.76 10.45
C SER A 317 -24.28 -19.62 11.53
N ASP A 318 -24.52 -20.23 12.70
CA ASP A 318 -23.58 -20.19 13.84
C ASP A 318 -22.18 -20.69 13.46
N GLU A 319 -22.09 -21.71 12.59
CA GLU A 319 -20.82 -22.25 12.10
C GLU A 319 -20.10 -21.26 11.18
N TYR A 320 -20.83 -20.62 10.26
CA TYR A 320 -20.28 -19.60 9.37
C TYR A 320 -19.77 -18.41 10.19
N GLU A 321 -20.59 -17.86 11.08
CA GLU A 321 -20.21 -16.74 11.94
C GLU A 321 -19.00 -17.09 12.80
N ARG A 322 -18.98 -18.28 13.43
CA ARG A 322 -17.85 -18.72 14.25
C ARG A 322 -16.56 -18.79 13.44
N PHE A 323 -16.59 -19.38 12.25
CA PHE A 323 -15.43 -19.45 11.36
C PHE A 323 -14.88 -18.05 11.04
N HIS A 324 -15.75 -17.13 10.62
CA HIS A 324 -15.35 -15.78 10.25
C HIS A 324 -14.86 -14.96 11.44
N VAL A 325 -15.49 -15.09 12.61
CA VAL A 325 -15.06 -14.40 13.84
C VAL A 325 -13.69 -14.91 14.31
N GLU A 326 -13.45 -16.22 14.32
CA GLU A 326 -12.16 -16.78 14.70
C GLU A 326 -11.05 -16.38 13.73
N LEU A 327 -11.32 -16.47 12.42
CA LEU A 327 -10.41 -16.03 11.38
C LEU A 327 -10.08 -14.54 11.50
N TRP A 328 -11.10 -13.70 11.69
CA TRP A 328 -10.91 -12.25 11.82
C TRP A 328 -10.06 -11.93 13.04
N ARG A 329 -10.32 -12.55 14.21
CA ARG A 329 -9.52 -12.35 15.42
C ARG A 329 -8.06 -12.76 15.20
N ALA A 330 -7.83 -13.94 14.61
CA ALA A 330 -6.50 -14.42 14.28
C ALA A 330 -5.76 -13.46 13.34
N THR A 331 -6.46 -12.96 12.32
CA THR A 331 -5.97 -12.00 11.33
C THR A 331 -5.62 -10.67 11.99
N ALA A 332 -6.53 -10.10 12.76
CA ALA A 332 -6.33 -8.84 13.47
C ALA A 332 -5.09 -8.90 14.36
N MET A 333 -4.94 -9.97 15.14
CA MET A 333 -3.75 -10.19 15.97
C MET A 333 -2.47 -10.25 15.13
N ALA A 334 -2.46 -11.01 14.03
CA ALA A 334 -1.30 -11.13 13.14
C ALA A 334 -0.87 -9.80 12.52
N VAL A 335 -1.84 -9.08 11.95
CA VAL A 335 -1.61 -7.79 11.29
C VAL A 335 -1.10 -6.77 12.29
N ASN A 336 -1.70 -6.71 13.48
CA ASN A 336 -1.31 -5.77 14.53
C ASN A 336 0.10 -6.03 15.05
N VAL A 337 0.48 -7.30 15.25
CA VAL A 337 1.86 -7.65 15.66
C VAL A 337 2.86 -7.31 14.56
N LEU A 338 2.52 -7.55 13.29
CA LEU A 338 3.37 -7.18 12.17
C LEU A 338 3.56 -5.66 12.12
N LEU A 339 2.47 -4.90 12.22
CA LEU A 339 2.47 -3.45 12.17
C LEU A 339 3.26 -2.83 13.33
N ALA A 340 3.01 -3.27 14.56
CA ALA A 340 3.77 -2.86 15.75
C ALA A 340 5.26 -3.17 15.59
N SER A 341 5.61 -4.31 14.98
CA SER A 341 7.01 -4.69 14.74
C SER A 341 7.69 -3.75 13.76
N LEU A 342 7.02 -3.44 12.65
CA LEU A 342 7.51 -2.50 11.64
C LEU A 342 7.66 -1.08 12.23
N GLN A 343 6.69 -0.61 13.03
CA GLN A 343 6.78 0.67 13.72
C GLN A 343 7.97 0.70 14.70
N LYS A 344 8.15 -0.35 15.52
CA LYS A 344 9.27 -0.43 16.46
C LYS A 344 10.62 -0.41 15.76
N MET A 345 10.73 -1.10 14.62
CA MET A 345 11.94 -1.10 13.80
C MET A 345 12.18 0.26 13.15
N ALA A 346 11.13 0.94 12.68
CA ALA A 346 11.22 2.29 12.12
C ALA A 346 11.68 3.31 13.16
N LEU A 347 11.06 3.31 14.35
CA LEU A 347 11.43 4.19 15.46
C LEU A 347 12.87 3.95 15.95
N SER A 348 13.36 2.72 15.85
CA SER A 348 14.74 2.37 16.22
C SER A 348 15.73 2.51 15.06
N ASN A 349 15.26 2.87 13.87
CA ASN A 349 16.02 2.93 12.62
C ASN A 349 16.86 1.65 12.34
N ILE A 350 16.26 0.48 12.54
CA ILE A 350 16.92 -0.82 12.32
C ILE A 350 16.25 -1.61 11.18
N SER A 351 17.05 -2.42 10.48
CA SER A 351 16.59 -3.31 9.40
C SER A 351 16.56 -4.78 9.81
N GLU A 352 17.00 -5.13 11.02
CA GLU A 352 17.03 -6.50 11.53
C GLU A 352 16.85 -6.52 13.05
N LEU A 353 16.10 -7.50 13.55
CA LEU A 353 16.04 -7.84 14.98
C LEU A 353 16.99 -8.99 15.29
N LYS A 354 17.89 -8.78 16.26
CA LYS A 354 18.85 -9.79 16.72
C LYS A 354 18.47 -10.24 18.12
N PHE A 355 18.23 -11.54 18.27
CA PHE A 355 17.85 -12.16 19.55
C PHE A 355 18.99 -13.06 20.05
N LYS A 356 19.30 -12.99 21.34
CA LYS A 356 20.28 -13.85 22.02
C LYS A 356 19.55 -14.73 23.02
N TYR A 357 19.76 -16.05 22.93
CA TYR A 357 19.29 -17.00 23.93
C TYR A 357 20.29 -17.08 25.07
N ILE A 358 19.80 -16.96 26.30
CA ILE A 358 20.60 -17.10 27.52
C ILE A 358 20.07 -18.36 28.22
N ILE A 359 20.94 -19.35 28.37
CA ILE A 359 20.68 -20.54 29.20
C ILE A 359 21.14 -20.14 30.60
N ASN A 360 20.20 -20.06 31.54
CA ASN A 360 20.51 -19.82 32.95
C ASN A 360 20.81 -21.12 33.67
#